data_AF-A0A849AQW8-F1
#
_entry.id   AF-A0A849AQW8-F1
#
_cell.length_a   1.000
_cell.length_b   1.000
_cell.length_c   1.000
_cell.angle_alpha   90.00
_cell.angle_beta   90.00
_cell.angle_gamma   90.00
#
_symmetry.space_group_name_H-M   'P 1'
#
loop_
_entity.id
_entity.type
_entity.pdbx_description
1 polymer ?
#
loop_
_entity_poly.entity_id
_entity_poly.type
_entity_poly.pdbx_seq_one_letter_code
_entity_poly.pdbx_strand_id
1 'polypeptide(L)'
;MSVEDCLGLSSNSELLAQADQAWPTWCEQHPRLSAATDTTTMRSWLRQHTTEECDQLLLCLAELAATDGGNDVAAAAALAWALMPGVCSLANRLGTLAPEIDQVVAGQLWLEVRTFPWRRLTKVSANILLNTRAGVLRECGAHSQLERSDPTWSRTSPVDPSHWFWMEGPAEPNDAAAEELLQLLEWACDHDVITPADRSLLLCLVEAADRTAINRTGRSGAGLMANGLNQEVATQLGISVRTLRRRTRRSIDALTDACGHGKATA
;
A
#
# COMPACT_ATOMS: atom_id res chain seq x y z
N MET A 1 -1.13 7.57 26.39
CA MET A 1 0.02 8.47 26.16
C MET A 1 -0.43 9.37 25.04
N SER A 2 -0.49 10.69 25.20
CA SER A 2 -1.02 11.55 24.13
C SER A 2 -0.01 11.74 22.99
N VAL A 3 -0.45 12.19 21.82
CA VAL A 3 0.45 12.60 20.73
C VAL A 3 1.43 13.68 21.19
N GLU A 4 0.96 14.63 22.01
CA GLU A 4 1.79 15.70 22.59
C GLU A 4 2.93 15.11 23.45
N ASP A 5 2.62 14.11 24.29
CA ASP A 5 3.63 13.42 25.11
C ASP A 5 4.64 12.66 24.24
N CYS A 6 4.18 11.99 23.18
CA CYS A 6 5.03 11.23 22.27
C CYS A 6 6.05 12.12 21.53
N LEU A 7 5.69 13.39 21.30
CA LEU A 7 6.57 14.37 20.65
C LEU A 7 7.38 15.22 21.64
N GLY A 8 7.17 15.05 22.95
CA GLY A 8 7.79 15.91 23.95
C GLY A 8 7.33 17.37 23.87
N LEU A 9 6.09 17.61 23.43
CA LEU A 9 5.49 18.94 23.25
C LEU A 9 4.49 19.31 24.37
N SER A 10 4.49 18.55 25.47
CA SER A 10 3.68 18.82 26.65
C SER A 10 4.24 19.97 27.48
N SER A 11 3.61 20.24 28.64
CA SER A 11 4.00 21.31 29.57
C SER A 11 5.50 21.25 29.88
N ASN A 12 6.22 22.36 29.66
CA ASN A 12 7.69 22.51 29.79
C ASN A 12 8.53 21.86 28.67
N SER A 13 7.99 21.74 27.46
CA SER A 13 8.77 21.30 26.29
C SER A 13 10.02 22.16 26.07
N GLU A 14 11.20 21.54 26.14
CA GLU A 14 12.48 22.19 25.83
C GLU A 14 12.54 22.66 24.37
N LEU A 15 11.92 21.90 23.45
CA LEU A 15 11.86 22.26 22.03
C LEU A 15 11.01 23.51 21.79
N LEU A 16 9.88 23.65 22.49
CA LEU A 16 9.08 24.89 22.39
C LEU A 16 9.79 26.07 23.05
N ALA A 17 10.51 25.84 24.16
CA ALA A 17 11.33 26.89 24.77
C ALA A 17 12.48 27.34 23.84
N GLN A 18 13.12 26.41 23.13
CA GLN A 18 14.11 26.73 22.08
C GLN A 18 13.47 27.49 20.92
N ALA A 19 12.25 27.11 20.51
CA ALA A 19 11.51 27.81 19.46
C ALA A 19 11.19 29.25 19.86
N ASP A 20 10.74 29.48 21.10
CA ASP A 20 10.47 30.82 21.62
C ASP A 20 11.75 31.68 21.69
N GLN A 21 12.91 31.08 22.01
CA GLN A 21 14.20 31.78 21.98
C GLN A 21 14.67 32.12 20.56
N ALA A 22 14.43 31.23 19.59
CA ALA A 22 14.81 31.43 18.19
C ALA A 22 13.83 32.36 17.43
N TRP A 23 12.61 32.53 17.93
CA TRP A 23 11.53 33.27 17.29
C TRP A 23 11.91 34.68 16.78
N PRO A 24 12.65 35.51 17.54
CA PRO A 24 13.08 36.82 17.04
C PRO A 24 13.99 36.72 15.82
N THR A 25 14.89 35.74 15.80
CA THR A 25 15.79 35.51 14.66
C THR A 25 15.02 35.01 13.44
N TRP A 26 14.03 34.15 13.64
CA TRP A 26 13.14 33.71 12.57
C TRP A 26 12.32 34.87 11.99
N CYS A 27 11.89 35.83 12.82
CA CYS A 27 11.22 37.05 12.36
C CYS A 27 12.11 37.91 11.45
N GLU A 28 13.42 37.99 11.72
CA GLU A 28 14.36 38.74 10.88
C GLU A 28 14.49 38.10 9.48
N GLN A 29 14.50 36.77 9.41
CA GLN A 29 14.59 36.02 8.15
C GLN A 29 13.25 36.00 7.40
N HIS A 30 12.16 35.87 8.14
CA HIS A 30 10.79 35.77 7.63
C HIS A 30 9.89 36.78 8.36
N PRO A 31 9.76 38.02 7.85
CA PRO A 31 8.97 39.08 8.49
C PRO A 31 7.49 38.72 8.75
N ARG A 32 6.96 37.72 8.04
CA ARG A 32 5.60 37.20 8.27
C ARG A 32 5.42 36.53 9.63
N LEU A 33 6.49 35.99 10.22
CA LEU A 33 6.44 35.36 11.55
C LEU A 33 6.24 36.40 12.68
N SER A 34 6.51 37.68 12.42
CA SER A 34 6.28 38.78 13.38
C SER A 34 4.81 39.02 13.71
N ALA A 35 3.88 38.31 13.06
CA ALA A 35 2.47 38.25 13.43
C ALA A 35 2.25 37.61 14.82
N ALA A 36 3.24 36.87 15.33
CA ALA A 36 3.27 36.31 16.68
C ALA A 36 4.63 36.59 17.34
N THR A 37 4.67 36.53 18.68
CA THR A 37 5.89 36.78 19.46
C THR A 37 6.56 35.50 19.95
N ASP A 38 5.80 34.40 20.00
CA ASP A 38 6.20 33.10 20.53
C ASP A 38 5.22 32.02 20.05
N THR A 39 5.48 30.76 20.39
CA THR A 39 4.65 29.60 20.01
C THR A 39 3.23 29.65 20.59
N THR A 40 3.02 30.31 21.73
CA THR A 40 1.71 30.41 22.39
C THR A 40 0.82 31.46 21.73
N THR A 41 1.37 32.63 21.46
CA THR A 41 0.73 33.72 20.72
C THR A 41 0.48 33.32 19.27
N MET A 42 1.38 32.57 18.64
CA MET A 42 1.15 31.97 17.32
C MET A 42 -0.13 31.12 17.31
N ARG A 43 -0.31 30.22 18.27
CA ARG A 43 -1.53 29.40 18.34
C ARG A 43 -2.80 30.22 18.54
N SER A 44 -2.70 31.30 19.32
CA SER A 44 -3.82 32.22 19.52
C SER A 44 -4.14 32.98 18.22
N TRP A 45 -3.11 33.41 17.50
CA TRP A 45 -3.20 34.10 16.23
C TRP A 45 -3.83 33.22 15.14
N LEU A 46 -3.38 31.97 14.99
CA LEU A 46 -3.91 31.02 13.98
C LEU A 46 -5.43 30.76 14.12
N ARG A 47 -6.02 30.95 15.31
CA ARG A 47 -7.46 30.77 15.54
C ARG A 47 -8.32 31.95 15.07
N GLN A 48 -7.71 33.12 14.86
CA GLN A 48 -8.41 34.39 14.65
C GLN A 48 -8.27 34.92 13.21
N HIS A 49 -7.40 34.31 12.41
CA HIS A 49 -7.01 34.80 11.09
C HIS A 49 -7.50 33.91 9.96
N THR A 50 -7.39 34.42 8.73
CA THR A 50 -7.85 33.71 7.54
C THR A 50 -6.96 32.49 7.23
N THR A 51 -7.49 31.57 6.40
CA THR A 51 -6.74 30.36 6.02
C THR A 51 -5.48 30.73 5.23
N GLU A 52 -5.55 31.74 4.37
CA GLU A 52 -4.44 32.22 3.56
C GLU A 52 -3.32 32.83 4.42
N GLU A 53 -3.67 33.66 5.41
CA GLU A 53 -2.70 34.26 6.34
C GLU A 53 -2.03 33.18 7.19
N CYS A 54 -2.83 32.24 7.71
CA CYS A 54 -2.32 31.09 8.46
C CYS A 54 -1.38 30.24 7.62
N ASP A 55 -1.75 29.95 6.37
CA ASP A 55 -0.94 29.14 5.46
C ASP A 55 0.43 29.78 5.20
N GLN A 56 0.47 31.11 5.03
CA GLN A 56 1.71 31.84 4.81
C GLN A 56 2.64 31.79 6.03
N LEU A 57 2.10 31.92 7.25
CA LEU A 57 2.88 31.78 8.48
C LEU A 57 3.43 30.35 8.63
N LEU A 58 2.56 29.36 8.43
CA LEU A 58 2.94 27.94 8.52
C LEU A 58 3.97 27.55 7.45
N LEU A 59 3.93 28.17 6.27
CA LEU A 59 4.92 27.94 5.21
C LEU A 59 6.31 28.42 5.60
N CYS A 60 6.43 29.56 6.29
CA CYS A 60 7.71 30.02 6.83
C CYS A 60 8.27 29.04 7.86
N LEU A 61 7.43 28.52 8.77
CA LEU A 61 7.85 27.49 9.72
C LEU A 61 8.22 26.17 9.02
N ALA A 62 7.53 25.80 7.95
CA ALA A 62 7.83 24.60 7.18
C ALA A 62 9.18 24.71 6.46
N GLU A 63 9.52 25.87 5.90
CA GLU A 63 10.83 26.14 5.31
C GLU A 63 11.95 26.03 6.35
N LEU A 64 11.77 26.63 7.54
CA LEU A 64 12.74 26.54 8.63
C LEU A 64 12.90 25.09 9.14
N ALA A 65 11.81 24.34 9.24
CA ALA A 65 11.78 22.96 9.76
C ALA A 65 12.37 21.92 8.81
N ALA A 66 12.22 22.12 7.50
CA ALA A 66 12.55 21.13 6.48
C ALA A 66 14.05 20.84 6.44
N THR A 67 14.40 19.56 6.21
CA THR A 67 15.80 19.12 6.12
C THR A 67 16.58 19.75 4.95
N ASP A 68 15.88 20.16 3.89
CA ASP A 68 16.42 20.85 2.70
C ASP A 68 16.18 22.38 2.72
N GLY A 69 15.76 22.90 3.88
CA GLY A 69 15.57 24.32 4.19
C GLY A 69 16.45 24.75 5.36
N GLY A 70 15.84 25.25 6.44
CA GLY A 70 16.57 25.68 7.64
C GLY A 70 17.10 24.53 8.51
N ASN A 71 16.54 23.33 8.37
CA ASN A 71 16.83 22.14 9.18
C ASN A 71 16.77 22.42 10.70
N ASP A 72 15.90 23.34 11.11
CA ASP A 72 15.72 23.76 12.49
C ASP A 72 14.70 22.85 13.18
N VAL A 73 15.18 22.10 14.18
CA VAL A 73 14.36 21.14 14.94
C VAL A 73 13.34 21.86 15.83
N ALA A 74 13.65 23.05 16.34
CA ALA A 74 12.73 23.84 17.13
C ALA A 74 11.62 24.43 16.25
N ALA A 75 11.92 24.83 15.01
CA ALA A 75 10.91 25.22 14.04
C ALA A 75 9.96 24.06 13.68
N ALA A 76 10.51 22.84 13.55
CA ALA A 76 9.70 21.64 13.36
C ALA A 76 8.76 21.38 14.55
N ALA A 77 9.25 21.55 15.78
CA ALA A 77 8.43 21.44 16.99
C ALA A 77 7.32 22.52 17.03
N ALA A 78 7.64 23.78 16.68
CA ALA A 78 6.66 24.86 16.60
C ALA A 78 5.57 24.58 15.55
N LEU A 79 5.95 24.06 14.37
CA LEU A 79 5.00 23.66 13.34
C LEU A 79 4.12 22.49 13.79
N ALA A 80 4.70 21.44 14.37
CA ALA A 80 3.94 20.32 14.92
C ALA A 80 2.95 20.79 16.01
N TRP A 81 3.38 21.71 16.89
CA TRP A 81 2.55 22.32 17.92
C TRP A 81 1.39 23.16 17.35
N ALA A 82 1.64 23.90 16.26
CA ALA A 82 0.59 24.64 15.55
C ALA A 82 -0.51 23.69 15.02
N LEU A 83 -0.12 22.51 14.54
CA LEU A 83 -1.03 21.52 13.95
C LEU A 83 -1.72 20.61 14.97
N MET A 84 -1.34 20.70 16.25
CA MET A 84 -1.78 19.79 17.30
C MET A 84 -3.31 19.58 17.39
N PRO A 85 -4.17 20.62 17.28
CA PRO A 85 -5.62 20.41 17.30
C PRO A 85 -6.12 19.46 16.20
N GLY A 86 -5.56 19.58 14.99
CA GLY A 86 -5.89 18.71 13.85
C GLY A 86 -5.36 17.30 14.04
N VAL A 87 -4.17 17.17 14.60
CA VAL A 87 -3.52 15.88 14.86
C VAL A 87 -4.22 15.11 15.99
N CYS A 88 -4.60 15.76 17.08
CA CYS A 88 -5.39 15.12 18.14
C CYS A 88 -6.76 14.64 17.62
N SER A 89 -7.40 15.42 16.74
CA SER A 89 -8.63 14.97 16.06
C SER A 89 -8.38 13.76 15.15
N LEU A 90 -7.21 13.69 14.51
CA LEU A 90 -6.81 12.55 13.69
C LEU A 90 -6.59 11.30 14.56
N ALA A 91 -5.80 11.40 15.62
CA ALA A 91 -5.51 10.30 16.55
C ALA A 91 -6.78 9.70 17.15
N ASN A 92 -7.70 10.55 17.62
CA ASN A 92 -8.99 10.11 18.15
C ASN A 92 -9.83 9.34 17.12
N ARG A 93 -9.81 9.75 15.84
CA ARG A 93 -10.54 9.06 14.77
C ARG A 93 -9.91 7.74 14.34
N LEU A 94 -8.61 7.58 14.56
CA LEU A 94 -7.84 6.39 14.17
C LEU A 94 -7.56 5.45 15.33
N GLY A 95 -7.99 5.79 16.56
CA GLY A 95 -7.61 5.09 17.78
C GLY A 95 -8.00 3.62 17.86
N THR A 96 -8.87 3.13 16.97
CA THR A 96 -9.22 1.71 16.88
C THR A 96 -8.29 0.88 16.00
N LEU A 97 -7.34 1.51 15.29
CA LEU A 97 -6.44 0.81 14.36
C LEU A 97 -5.25 0.14 15.05
N ALA A 98 -4.75 0.73 16.14
CA ALA A 98 -3.60 0.19 16.88
C ALA A 98 -3.67 0.62 18.37
N PRO A 99 -3.20 -0.22 19.31
CA PRO A 99 -3.13 0.14 20.73
C PRO A 99 -2.24 1.37 21.00
N GLU A 100 -1.14 1.52 20.26
CA GLU A 100 -0.19 2.62 20.37
C GLU A 100 -0.39 3.72 19.30
N ILE A 101 -1.63 3.99 18.91
CA ILE A 101 -1.94 4.91 17.80
C ILE A 101 -1.31 6.31 17.94
N ASP A 102 -1.19 6.82 19.17
CA ASP A 102 -0.60 8.13 19.44
C ASP A 102 0.88 8.19 19.07
N GLN A 103 1.62 7.08 19.24
CA GLN A 103 3.03 6.97 18.87
C GLN A 103 3.20 6.94 17.35
N VAL A 104 2.34 6.18 16.66
CA VAL A 104 2.32 6.10 15.19
C VAL A 104 1.99 7.48 14.59
N VAL A 105 0.95 8.15 15.12
CA VAL A 105 0.57 9.50 14.67
C VAL A 105 1.68 10.51 14.92
N ALA A 106 2.34 10.46 16.09
CA ALA A 106 3.48 11.32 16.40
C ALA A 106 4.64 11.12 15.42
N GLY A 107 5.05 9.87 15.18
CA GLY A 107 6.13 9.54 14.25
C GLY A 107 5.83 10.02 12.83
N GLN A 108 4.62 9.76 12.34
CA GLN A 108 4.20 10.18 11.01
C GLN A 108 4.10 11.71 10.89
N LEU A 109 3.58 12.41 11.91
CA LEU A 109 3.56 13.87 11.92
C LEU A 109 4.98 14.44 11.82
N TRP A 110 5.91 13.89 12.61
CA TRP A 110 7.29 14.37 12.63
C TRP A 110 7.98 14.20 11.27
N LEU A 111 7.80 13.04 10.63
CA LEU A 111 8.31 12.80 9.29
C LEU A 111 7.72 13.79 8.28
N GLU A 112 6.41 13.99 8.28
CA GLU A 112 5.75 14.91 7.35
C GLU A 112 6.16 16.37 7.57
N VAL A 113 6.31 16.80 8.83
CA VAL A 113 6.82 18.15 9.16
C VAL A 113 8.25 18.34 8.64
N ARG A 114 9.14 17.35 8.83
CA ARG A 114 10.56 17.45 8.47
C ARG A 114 10.84 17.29 6.97
N THR A 115 9.92 16.68 6.24
CA THR A 115 10.08 16.38 4.80
C THR A 115 9.06 17.12 3.91
N PHE A 116 8.29 18.05 4.50
CA PHE A 116 7.29 18.81 3.76
C PHE A 116 7.94 19.59 2.60
N PRO A 117 7.48 19.40 1.35
CA PRO A 117 8.12 20.00 0.18
C PRO A 117 7.67 21.46 -0.02
N TRP A 118 8.10 22.32 0.90
CA TRP A 118 7.70 23.73 1.06
C TRP A 118 7.90 24.58 -0.21
N ARG A 119 8.87 24.26 -1.05
CA ARG A 119 9.13 25.00 -2.31
C ARG A 119 8.01 24.86 -3.35
N ARG A 120 7.27 23.76 -3.31
CA ARG A 120 6.26 23.41 -4.35
C ARG A 120 4.83 23.31 -3.82
N LEU A 121 4.64 23.10 -2.52
CA LEU A 121 3.31 22.94 -1.92
C LEU A 121 2.97 24.11 -1.01
N THR A 122 1.72 24.56 -1.12
CA THR A 122 1.04 25.45 -0.17
C THR A 122 -0.04 24.64 0.58
N LYS A 123 -0.89 25.29 1.38
CA LYS A 123 -1.90 24.61 2.23
C LYS A 123 -1.21 23.64 3.19
N VAL A 124 -0.21 24.13 3.90
CA VAL A 124 0.72 23.39 4.76
C VAL A 124 -0.04 22.52 5.75
N SER A 125 -0.97 23.10 6.51
CA SER A 125 -1.76 22.35 7.50
C SER A 125 -2.57 21.22 6.86
N ALA A 126 -3.28 21.50 5.77
CA ALA A 126 -4.12 20.53 5.09
C ALA A 126 -3.30 19.37 4.50
N ASN A 127 -2.18 19.67 3.85
CA ASN A 127 -1.31 18.66 3.25
C ASN A 127 -0.59 17.82 4.31
N ILE A 128 -0.01 18.44 5.35
CA ILE A 128 0.66 17.71 6.44
C ILE A 128 -0.34 16.79 7.14
N LEU A 129 -1.55 17.27 7.48
CA LEU A 129 -2.56 16.43 8.14
C LEU A 129 -3.05 15.29 7.24
N LEU A 130 -3.22 15.54 5.94
CA LEU A 130 -3.64 14.52 4.97
C LEU A 130 -2.57 13.44 4.81
N ASN A 131 -1.31 13.85 4.68
CA ASN A 131 -0.20 12.91 4.51
C ASN A 131 0.12 12.17 5.80
N THR A 132 0.03 12.84 6.95
CA THR A 132 0.15 12.19 8.27
C THR A 132 -0.89 11.08 8.39
N ARG A 133 -2.15 11.35 8.03
CA ARG A 133 -3.20 10.32 7.97
C ARG A 133 -2.83 9.18 7.04
N ALA A 134 -2.34 9.48 5.83
CA ALA A 134 -1.95 8.45 4.87
C ALA A 134 -0.82 7.58 5.42
N GLY A 135 0.20 8.19 6.03
CA GLY A 135 1.29 7.52 6.73
C GLY A 135 0.80 6.57 7.82
N VAL A 136 -0.08 7.04 8.70
CA VAL A 136 -0.66 6.22 9.79
C VAL A 136 -1.44 5.04 9.23
N LEU A 137 -2.28 5.25 8.20
CA LEU A 137 -3.04 4.17 7.57
C LEU A 137 -2.12 3.13 6.91
N ARG A 138 -0.97 3.56 6.35
CA ARG A 138 0.04 2.65 5.80
C ARG A 138 0.67 1.81 6.90
N GLU A 139 1.07 2.44 8.00
CA GLU A 139 1.75 1.77 9.11
C GLU A 139 0.83 0.79 9.86
N CYS A 140 -0.46 1.12 9.99
CA CYS A 140 -1.46 0.22 10.60
C CYS A 140 -2.02 -0.83 9.62
N GLY A 141 -1.52 -0.95 8.38
CA GLY A 141 -2.00 -1.94 7.41
C GLY A 141 -3.44 -1.73 6.91
N ALA A 142 -3.97 -0.51 7.04
CA ALA A 142 -5.35 -0.16 6.63
C ALA A 142 -5.44 0.16 5.12
N HIS A 143 -4.91 -0.73 4.27
CA HIS A 143 -4.70 -0.53 2.84
C HIS A 143 -5.95 -0.16 2.05
N SER A 144 -7.12 -0.73 2.39
CA SER A 144 -8.39 -0.43 1.72
C SER A 144 -8.81 1.02 1.85
N GLN A 145 -8.40 1.71 2.92
CA GLN A 145 -8.70 3.13 3.12
C GLN A 145 -7.83 4.07 2.27
N LEU A 146 -6.77 3.54 1.65
CA LEU A 146 -5.85 4.30 0.81
C LEU A 146 -6.18 4.20 -0.69
N GLU A 147 -7.17 3.42 -1.10
CA GLU A 147 -7.44 3.15 -2.53
C GLU A 147 -7.60 4.42 -3.38
N ARG A 148 -8.15 5.49 -2.81
CA ARG A 148 -8.32 6.77 -3.51
C ARG A 148 -7.06 7.64 -3.55
N SER A 149 -6.24 7.61 -2.49
CA SER A 149 -5.06 8.47 -2.36
C SER A 149 -3.79 7.81 -2.90
N ASP A 150 -3.68 6.50 -2.75
CA ASP A 150 -2.55 5.68 -3.17
C ASP A 150 -3.03 4.28 -3.63
N PRO A 151 -3.50 4.16 -4.89
CA PRO A 151 -4.00 2.91 -5.45
C PRO A 151 -2.92 1.83 -5.63
N THR A 152 -1.64 2.24 -5.62
CA THR A 152 -0.51 1.32 -5.68
C THR A 152 -0.38 0.66 -4.31
N TRP A 153 -0.31 1.48 -3.26
CA TRP A 153 -0.17 0.97 -1.89
C TRP A 153 -1.39 0.22 -1.38
N SER A 154 -2.60 0.57 -1.86
CA SER A 154 -3.81 -0.19 -1.55
C SER A 154 -3.81 -1.61 -2.14
N ARG A 155 -2.95 -1.87 -3.13
CA ARG A 155 -2.83 -3.16 -3.83
C ARG A 155 -1.55 -3.92 -3.50
N THR A 156 -0.70 -3.36 -2.64
CA THR A 156 0.56 -3.98 -2.22
C THR A 156 0.55 -4.17 -0.71
N SER A 157 0.81 -5.39 -0.25
CA SER A 157 1.09 -5.65 1.16
C SER A 157 2.60 -5.63 1.37
N PRO A 158 3.15 -4.75 2.23
CA PRO A 158 4.55 -4.87 2.61
C PRO A 158 4.73 -6.20 3.33
N VAL A 159 5.73 -6.96 2.91
CA VAL A 159 6.10 -8.22 3.52
C VAL A 159 7.40 -7.96 4.26
N ASP A 160 7.39 -8.16 5.59
CA ASP A 160 8.55 -7.93 6.44
C ASP A 160 9.78 -8.70 5.90
N PRO A 161 10.99 -8.12 5.82
CA PRO A 161 12.17 -8.80 5.27
C PRO A 161 12.56 -10.12 5.96
N SER A 162 12.13 -10.32 7.20
CA SER A 162 12.31 -11.57 7.97
C SER A 162 11.13 -12.54 7.83
N HIS A 163 10.07 -12.16 7.13
CA HIS A 163 8.95 -13.02 6.81
C HIS A 163 9.41 -14.19 5.92
N TRP A 164 8.84 -15.37 6.15
CA TRP A 164 9.18 -16.62 5.45
C TRP A 164 9.17 -16.48 3.92
N PHE A 165 8.32 -15.60 3.38
CA PHE A 165 8.26 -15.24 1.96
C PHE A 165 9.61 -14.80 1.34
N TRP A 166 10.50 -14.19 2.12
CA TRP A 166 11.85 -13.80 1.65
C TRP A 166 12.91 -14.87 1.93
N MET A 167 12.62 -15.86 2.77
CA MET A 167 13.52 -16.97 3.08
C MET A 167 13.28 -18.18 2.17
N GLU A 168 12.03 -18.40 1.75
CA GLU A 168 11.73 -19.29 0.64
C GLU A 168 12.09 -18.55 -0.65
N GLY A 169 13.14 -19.03 -1.33
CA GLY A 169 13.37 -18.64 -2.73
C GLY A 169 12.14 -18.95 -3.58
N PRO A 170 12.07 -18.49 -4.85
CA PRO A 170 11.01 -18.93 -5.75
C PRO A 170 10.90 -20.44 -5.63
N ALA A 171 9.70 -20.94 -5.30
CA ALA A 171 9.48 -22.37 -5.10
C ALA A 171 10.09 -23.09 -6.30
N GLU A 172 11.10 -23.94 -6.05
CA GLU A 172 11.68 -24.79 -7.07
C GLU A 172 10.52 -25.46 -7.81
N PRO A 173 10.52 -25.46 -9.16
CA PRO A 173 9.44 -26.06 -9.92
C PRO A 173 9.21 -27.47 -9.39
N ASN A 174 8.01 -27.68 -8.84
CA ASN A 174 7.69 -28.94 -8.22
C ASN A 174 7.50 -29.99 -9.31
N ASP A 175 8.58 -30.68 -9.67
CA ASP A 175 8.57 -31.78 -10.65
C ASP A 175 7.51 -32.83 -10.29
N ALA A 176 7.15 -32.98 -9.01
CA ALA A 176 6.09 -33.88 -8.57
C ALA A 176 4.70 -33.49 -9.12
N ALA A 177 4.41 -32.19 -9.32
CA ALA A 177 3.12 -31.75 -9.86
C ALA A 177 2.99 -32.05 -11.36
N ALA A 178 4.09 -31.94 -12.12
CA ALA A 178 4.12 -32.33 -13.52
C ALA A 178 3.95 -33.84 -13.69
N GLU A 179 4.64 -34.61 -12.84
CA GLU A 179 4.55 -36.07 -12.81
C GLU A 179 3.14 -36.54 -12.41
N GLU A 180 2.54 -35.95 -11.37
CA GLU A 180 1.17 -36.25 -10.95
C GLU A 180 0.14 -35.96 -12.06
N LEU A 181 0.31 -34.85 -12.80
CA LEU A 181 -0.55 -34.53 -13.94
C LEU A 181 -0.39 -35.56 -15.07
N LEU A 182 0.84 -35.97 -15.39
CA LEU A 182 1.08 -36.98 -16.43
C LEU A 182 0.48 -38.33 -16.04
N GLN A 183 0.64 -38.76 -14.79
CA GLN A 183 0.04 -39.98 -14.26
C GLN A 183 -1.49 -39.93 -14.29
N LEU A 184 -2.09 -38.80 -13.92
CA LEU A 184 -3.55 -38.61 -14.00
C LEU A 184 -4.05 -38.71 -15.45
N LEU A 185 -3.38 -38.05 -16.39
CA LEU A 185 -3.79 -38.07 -17.80
C LEU A 185 -3.56 -39.43 -18.45
N GLU A 186 -2.54 -40.18 -18.01
CA GLU A 186 -2.29 -41.56 -18.44
C GLU A 186 -3.38 -42.50 -17.91
N TRP A 187 -3.65 -42.47 -16.60
CA TRP A 187 -4.75 -43.22 -15.99
C TRP A 187 -6.09 -42.95 -16.68
N ALA A 188 -6.38 -41.69 -16.99
CA ALA A 188 -7.62 -41.29 -17.65
C ALA A 188 -7.73 -41.78 -19.11
N CYS A 189 -6.60 -41.95 -19.80
CA CYS A 189 -6.58 -42.61 -21.12
C CYS A 189 -6.80 -44.12 -20.98
N ASP A 190 -6.14 -44.76 -20.01
CA ASP A 190 -6.24 -46.21 -19.79
C ASP A 190 -7.66 -46.65 -19.39
N HIS A 191 -8.43 -45.75 -18.76
CA HIS A 191 -9.81 -45.99 -18.34
C HIS A 191 -10.84 -45.36 -19.29
N ASP A 192 -10.44 -44.94 -20.50
CA ASP A 192 -11.30 -44.33 -21.52
C ASP A 192 -12.11 -43.09 -21.04
N VAL A 193 -11.64 -42.40 -19.99
CA VAL A 193 -12.26 -41.17 -19.48
C VAL A 193 -12.04 -40.01 -20.45
N ILE A 194 -10.85 -39.97 -21.07
CA ILE A 194 -10.51 -39.04 -22.15
C ILE A 194 -9.77 -39.78 -23.27
N THR A 195 -9.79 -39.23 -24.48
CA THR A 195 -9.02 -39.81 -25.58
C THR A 195 -7.55 -39.37 -25.55
N PRO A 196 -6.62 -40.12 -26.18
CA PRO A 196 -5.24 -39.67 -26.34
C PRO A 196 -5.13 -38.30 -27.03
N ALA A 197 -6.04 -38.02 -27.96
CA ALA A 197 -6.11 -36.73 -28.65
C ALA A 197 -6.56 -35.58 -27.72
N ASP A 198 -7.37 -35.88 -26.70
CA ASP A 198 -7.76 -34.91 -25.67
C ASP A 198 -6.61 -34.68 -24.67
N ARG A 199 -5.85 -35.73 -24.30
CA ARG A 199 -4.62 -35.61 -23.51
C ARG A 199 -3.60 -34.69 -24.19
N SER A 200 -3.30 -34.92 -25.47
CA SER A 200 -2.37 -34.05 -26.22
C SER A 200 -2.86 -32.61 -26.27
N LEU A 201 -4.16 -32.38 -26.45
CA LEU A 201 -4.75 -31.05 -26.45
C LEU A 201 -4.57 -30.33 -25.11
N LEU A 202 -4.79 -31.02 -23.99
CA LEU A 202 -4.62 -30.46 -22.65
C LEU A 202 -3.15 -30.10 -22.37
N LEU A 203 -2.21 -30.96 -22.76
CA LEU A 203 -0.77 -30.68 -22.61
C LEU A 203 -0.33 -29.48 -23.46
N CYS A 204 -0.81 -29.34 -24.70
CA CYS A 204 -0.54 -28.16 -25.52
C CYS A 204 -1.06 -26.86 -24.88
N LEU A 205 -2.21 -26.91 -24.20
CA LEU A 205 -2.75 -25.75 -23.48
C LEU A 205 -1.93 -25.39 -22.25
N VAL A 206 -1.43 -26.38 -21.50
CA VAL A 206 -0.56 -26.16 -20.34
C VAL A 206 0.77 -25.56 -20.78
N GLU A 207 1.38 -26.11 -21.83
CA GLU A 207 2.65 -25.61 -22.37
C GLU A 207 2.52 -24.17 -22.90
N ALA A 208 1.43 -23.85 -23.61
CA ALA A 208 1.18 -22.49 -24.08
C ALA A 208 0.86 -21.52 -22.93
N ALA A 209 0.26 -21.99 -21.84
CA ALA A 209 -0.02 -21.18 -20.65
C ALA A 209 1.27 -20.84 -19.88
N ASP A 210 2.21 -21.78 -19.81
CA ASP A 210 3.54 -21.58 -19.21
C ASP A 210 4.35 -20.52 -19.98
N ARG A 211 4.40 -20.62 -21.31
CA ARG A 211 5.09 -19.61 -22.16
C ARG A 211 4.53 -18.21 -22.02
N THR A 212 3.26 -18.07 -21.69
CA THR A 212 2.56 -16.77 -21.59
C THR A 212 2.55 -16.20 -20.16
N ALA A 213 3.20 -16.87 -19.20
CA ALA A 213 3.30 -16.46 -17.80
C ALA A 213 1.93 -16.09 -17.18
N ILE A 214 0.88 -16.86 -17.52
CA ILE A 214 -0.46 -16.66 -16.95
C ILE A 214 -0.46 -17.21 -15.51
N ASN A 215 0.21 -16.51 -14.60
CA ASN A 215 0.33 -16.88 -13.18
C ASN A 215 -0.91 -16.51 -12.34
N ARG A 216 -2.07 -16.23 -12.96
CA ARG A 216 -3.28 -15.77 -12.27
C ARG A 216 -4.42 -16.77 -12.43
N THR A 217 -4.50 -17.72 -11.51
CA THR A 217 -5.66 -18.60 -11.27
C THR A 217 -6.73 -17.90 -10.41
N GLY A 218 -7.07 -16.65 -10.76
CA GLY A 218 -8.11 -15.86 -10.07
C GLY A 218 -9.47 -15.92 -10.78
N ARG A 219 -10.55 -15.62 -10.05
CA ARG A 219 -11.97 -15.73 -10.46
C ARG A 219 -12.37 -14.95 -11.73
N SER A 220 -11.48 -14.13 -12.31
CA SER A 220 -11.73 -13.37 -13.55
C SER A 220 -10.59 -13.44 -14.59
N GLY A 221 -9.53 -14.22 -14.35
CA GLY A 221 -8.50 -14.53 -15.33
C GLY A 221 -8.71 -15.94 -15.84
N ALA A 222 -9.20 -16.10 -17.07
CA ALA A 222 -9.75 -17.36 -17.55
C ALA A 222 -8.74 -18.53 -17.75
N GLY A 223 -7.58 -18.56 -17.08
CA GLY A 223 -6.63 -19.69 -17.06
C GLY A 223 -6.39 -20.34 -18.43
N LEU A 224 -6.46 -21.67 -18.48
CA LEU A 224 -6.40 -22.47 -19.72
C LEU A 224 -7.51 -22.15 -20.75
N MET A 225 -8.51 -21.35 -20.36
CA MET A 225 -9.62 -20.87 -21.20
C MET A 225 -9.45 -19.41 -21.67
N ALA A 226 -8.30 -18.77 -21.42
CA ALA A 226 -8.03 -17.42 -21.88
C ALA A 226 -8.21 -17.29 -23.41
N ASN A 227 -8.75 -16.15 -23.88
CA ASN A 227 -9.04 -15.94 -25.31
C ASN A 227 -7.76 -16.03 -26.16
N GLY A 228 -6.67 -15.38 -25.72
CA GLY A 228 -5.39 -15.37 -26.44
C GLY A 228 -4.76 -16.77 -26.52
N LEU A 229 -4.72 -17.48 -25.39
CA LEU A 229 -4.20 -18.85 -25.30
C LEU A 229 -4.94 -19.81 -26.24
N ASN A 230 -6.28 -19.79 -26.21
CA ASN A 230 -7.08 -20.66 -27.05
C ASN A 230 -6.90 -20.37 -28.54
N GLN A 231 -6.61 -19.11 -28.92
CA GLN A 231 -6.40 -18.72 -30.30
C GLN A 231 -5.06 -19.25 -30.84
N GLU A 232 -4.00 -19.18 -30.02
CA GLU A 232 -2.69 -19.76 -30.35
C GLU A 232 -2.80 -21.28 -30.56
N VAL A 233 -3.33 -22.00 -29.58
CA VAL A 233 -3.40 -23.47 -29.62
C VAL A 233 -4.37 -23.95 -30.70
N ALA A 234 -5.48 -23.24 -30.94
CA ALA A 234 -6.40 -23.57 -32.03
C ALA A 234 -5.74 -23.46 -33.40
N THR A 235 -4.88 -22.45 -33.59
CA THR A 235 -4.11 -22.26 -34.83
C THR A 235 -3.08 -23.39 -35.00
N GLN A 236 -2.36 -23.74 -33.93
CA GLN A 236 -1.38 -24.83 -33.94
C GLN A 236 -2.00 -26.19 -34.29
N LEU A 237 -3.20 -26.46 -33.76
CA LEU A 237 -3.92 -27.72 -33.98
C LEU A 237 -4.81 -27.72 -35.24
N GLY A 238 -4.90 -26.60 -35.97
CA GLY A 238 -5.73 -26.49 -37.17
C GLY A 238 -7.25 -26.62 -36.91
N ILE A 239 -7.72 -26.30 -35.71
CA ILE A 239 -9.13 -26.40 -35.31
C ILE A 239 -9.72 -25.04 -34.97
N SER A 240 -11.06 -24.94 -34.93
CA SER A 240 -11.70 -23.70 -34.47
C SER A 240 -11.55 -23.50 -32.95
N VAL A 241 -11.41 -22.25 -32.50
CA VAL A 241 -11.40 -21.88 -31.07
C VAL A 241 -12.63 -22.41 -30.33
N ARG A 242 -13.80 -22.44 -31.00
CA ARG A 242 -15.03 -23.00 -30.44
C ARG A 242 -14.91 -24.51 -30.21
N THR A 243 -14.33 -25.24 -31.16
CA THR A 243 -14.09 -26.69 -31.06
C THR A 243 -13.11 -27.00 -29.94
N LEU A 244 -12.01 -26.23 -29.86
CA LEU A 244 -11.01 -26.36 -28.81
C LEU A 244 -11.65 -26.18 -27.44
N ARG A 245 -12.31 -25.05 -27.18
CA ARG A 245 -12.98 -24.76 -25.89
C ARG A 245 -13.96 -25.84 -25.47
N ARG A 246 -14.76 -26.33 -26.42
CA ARG A 246 -15.74 -27.40 -26.17
C ARG A 246 -15.06 -28.70 -25.78
N ARG A 247 -13.96 -29.07 -26.44
CA ARG A 247 -13.18 -30.28 -26.12
C ARG A 247 -12.49 -30.14 -24.78
N THR A 248 -11.76 -29.05 -24.55
CA THR A 248 -11.09 -28.76 -23.27
C THR A 248 -12.06 -28.85 -22.10
N ARG A 249 -13.23 -28.20 -22.22
CA ARG A 249 -14.24 -28.21 -21.16
C ARG A 249 -14.78 -29.62 -20.91
N ARG A 250 -15.13 -30.35 -21.96
CA ARG A 250 -15.61 -31.73 -21.83
C ARG A 250 -14.59 -32.64 -21.15
N SER A 251 -13.30 -32.51 -21.51
CA SER A 251 -12.24 -33.31 -20.91
C SER A 251 -12.01 -32.96 -19.44
N ILE A 252 -12.04 -31.67 -19.07
CA ILE A 252 -11.96 -31.24 -17.67
C ILE A 252 -13.17 -31.75 -16.87
N ASP A 253 -14.38 -31.62 -17.42
CA ASP A 253 -15.61 -32.10 -16.77
C ASP A 253 -15.55 -33.63 -16.56
N ALA A 254 -15.13 -34.40 -17.58
CA ALA A 254 -14.97 -35.85 -17.49
C ALA A 254 -13.92 -36.29 -16.46
N LEU A 255 -12.76 -35.61 -16.41
CA LEU A 255 -11.74 -35.86 -15.40
C LEU A 255 -12.24 -35.53 -13.99
N THR A 256 -12.97 -34.43 -13.84
CA THR A 256 -13.57 -34.00 -12.57
C THR A 256 -14.56 -35.03 -12.06
N ASP A 257 -15.46 -35.50 -12.94
CA ASP A 257 -16.43 -36.53 -12.61
C ASP A 257 -15.74 -37.84 -12.24
N ALA A 258 -14.77 -38.31 -13.02
CA ALA A 258 -14.06 -39.56 -12.76
C ALA A 258 -13.27 -39.53 -11.43
N CYS A 259 -12.59 -38.42 -11.12
CA CYS A 259 -11.87 -38.24 -9.86
C CYS A 259 -12.83 -38.10 -8.67
N GLY A 260 -14.01 -37.51 -8.87
CA GLY A 260 -15.06 -37.40 -7.86
C GLY A 260 -15.63 -38.77 -7.45
N HIS A 261 -15.77 -39.69 -8.40
CA HIS A 261 -16.26 -41.06 -8.14
C HIS A 261 -15.19 -42.00 -7.56
N GLY A 262 -13.91 -41.80 -7.92
CA GLY A 262 -12.78 -42.56 -7.35
C GLY A 262 -12.57 -42.34 -5.85
N LYS A 263 -12.91 -41.15 -5.32
CA LYS A 263 -12.87 -40.86 -3.87
C LYS A 263 -14.03 -41.49 -3.07
N ALA A 264 -15.09 -41.98 -3.72
CA ALA A 264 -16.23 -42.60 -3.05
C ALA A 264 -16.10 -44.14 -2.93
N THR A 265 -15.07 -44.72 -3.56
CA THR A 265 -14.82 -46.18 -3.61
C THR A 265 -13.46 -46.59 -3.03
N ALA A 266 -12.74 -45.66 -2.39
CA ALA A 266 -11.57 -45.91 -1.54
C ALA A 266 -11.93 -45.64 -0.07
#